data_AF-A0A6J1QQA9-F1
#
_entry.id   AF-A0A6J1QQA9-F1
#
_cell.length_a   1.000
_cell.length_b   1.000
_cell.length_c   1.000
_cell.angle_alpha   90.00
_cell.angle_beta   90.00
_cell.angle_gamma   90.00
#
_symmetry.space_group_name_H-M   'P 1'
#
loop_
_entity.id
_entity.type
_entity.pdbx_description
1 polymer ?
#
loop_
_entity_poly.entity_id
_entity_poly.type
_entity_poly.pdbx_seq_one_letter_code
_entity_poly.pdbx_strand_id
1 'polypeptide(L)'
;MGLAAEREKIKWTFNLPSAPHFGGLWESGVKSFKTHLRRVVRDQVLTIEEFTTVLAQIETVLNSRPLCPVSTDLSDLEVPGHFLTMEPLVSVPTHDVTSLPINRLSRWQLVQRIYQDFWKRWHQEYLTTLQQRPK
;
A
#
# COMPACT_ATOMS: atom_id res chain seq x y z
N MET A 1 14.10 -23.67 11.66
CA MET A 1 14.04 -22.48 10.78
C MET A 1 15.32 -22.26 9.94
N GLY A 2 16.27 -23.22 9.88
CA GLY A 2 17.63 -22.96 9.35
C GLY A 2 17.91 -23.40 7.90
N LEU A 3 17.42 -24.57 7.47
CA LEU A 3 17.89 -25.20 6.22
C LEU A 3 17.56 -24.42 4.94
N ALA A 4 16.38 -23.81 4.86
CA ALA A 4 16.00 -23.00 3.69
C ALA A 4 16.74 -21.65 3.65
N ALA A 5 16.92 -20.99 4.80
CA ALA A 5 17.59 -19.68 4.87
C ALA A 5 19.08 -19.79 4.53
N GLU A 6 19.76 -20.86 4.95
CA GLU A 6 21.16 -21.12 4.59
C GLU A 6 21.35 -21.36 3.10
N ARG A 7 20.42 -22.11 2.47
CA ARG A 7 20.47 -22.37 1.02
C ARG A 7 20.32 -21.08 0.21
N GLU A 8 19.41 -20.20 0.62
CA GLU A 8 19.16 -18.92 -0.04
C GLU A 8 20.11 -17.79 0.44
N LYS A 9 21.11 -18.11 1.28
CA LYS A 9 22.08 -17.16 1.86
C LYS A 9 21.42 -15.98 2.61
N ILE A 10 20.27 -16.22 3.25
CA ILE A 10 19.53 -15.22 4.01
C ILE A 10 20.12 -15.11 5.42
N LYS A 11 20.66 -13.93 5.77
CA LYS A 11 21.12 -13.61 7.13
C LYS A 11 20.00 -12.94 7.92
N TRP A 12 19.47 -13.63 8.92
CA TRP A 12 18.51 -13.05 9.86
C TRP A 12 19.21 -12.13 10.85
N THR A 13 18.72 -10.89 10.95
CA THR A 13 19.17 -9.91 11.94
C THR A 13 17.95 -9.42 12.71
N PHE A 14 18.00 -9.49 14.05
CA PHE A 14 16.90 -9.07 14.91
C PHE A 14 17.21 -7.72 15.55
N ASN A 15 16.16 -6.93 15.76
CA ASN A 15 16.28 -5.69 16.52
C ASN A 15 16.65 -6.00 17.98
N LEU A 16 17.45 -5.14 18.59
CA LEU A 16 17.71 -5.21 20.03
C LEU A 16 16.39 -5.05 20.80
N PRO A 17 16.16 -5.80 21.90
CA PRO A 17 14.91 -5.75 22.66
C PRO A 17 14.48 -4.35 23.09
N SER A 18 15.45 -3.46 23.35
CA SER A 18 15.22 -2.08 23.80
C SER A 18 15.26 -1.04 22.67
N ALA A 19 15.23 -1.46 21.40
CA ALA A 19 15.37 -0.57 20.25
C ALA A 19 14.15 -0.60 19.30
N PRO A 20 12.92 -0.33 19.80
CA PRO A 20 11.70 -0.38 18.99
C PRO A 20 11.71 0.64 17.83
N HIS A 21 12.48 1.72 17.95
CA HIS A 21 12.62 2.72 16.90
C HIS A 21 13.25 2.20 15.61
N PHE A 22 14.03 1.10 15.66
CA PHE A 22 14.58 0.47 14.45
C PHE A 22 13.48 -0.02 13.51
N GLY A 23 12.29 -0.31 14.02
CA GLY A 23 11.14 -0.77 13.24
C GLY A 23 10.16 0.29 12.77
N GLY A 24 10.38 1.55 13.13
CA GLY A 24 9.39 2.61 12.93
C GLY A 24 8.90 2.75 11.49
N LEU A 25 9.78 2.58 10.50
CA LEU A 25 9.41 2.75 9.08
C LEU A 25 8.42 1.68 8.60
N TRP A 26 8.72 0.40 8.80
CA TRP A 26 7.82 -0.68 8.36
C TRP A 26 6.59 -0.79 9.26
N GLU A 27 6.71 -0.52 10.56
CA GLU A 27 5.56 -0.49 11.48
C GLU A 27 4.58 0.63 11.12
N SER A 28 5.08 1.80 10.74
CA SER A 28 4.25 2.90 10.23
C SER A 28 3.52 2.51 8.94
N GLY A 29 4.23 1.84 8.01
CA GLY A 29 3.63 1.28 6.80
C GLY A 29 2.52 0.28 7.09
N VAL A 30 2.77 -0.68 7.98
CA VAL A 30 1.76 -1.68 8.41
C VAL A 30 0.57 -1.02 9.09
N LYS A 31 0.80 -0.01 9.93
CA LYS A 31 -0.27 0.75 10.60
C LYS A 31 -1.12 1.51 9.59
N SER A 32 -0.51 2.20 8.63
CA SER A 32 -1.21 2.91 7.55
C SER A 32 -2.09 1.93 6.77
N PHE A 33 -1.50 0.84 6.28
CA PHE A 33 -2.21 -0.22 5.55
C PHE A 33 -3.44 -0.73 6.33
N LYS A 34 -3.26 -1.21 7.58
CA LYS A 34 -4.35 -1.77 8.38
C LYS A 34 -5.46 -0.74 8.65
N THR A 35 -5.08 0.51 8.89
CA THR A 35 -6.02 1.61 9.17
C THR A 35 -6.92 1.88 7.96
N HIS A 36 -6.33 2.05 6.78
CA HIS A 36 -7.10 2.35 5.57
C HIS A 36 -7.91 1.13 5.12
N LEU A 37 -7.33 -0.07 5.12
CA LEU A 37 -8.02 -1.31 4.74
C LEU A 37 -9.30 -1.49 5.55
N ARG A 38 -9.23 -1.37 6.88
CA ARG A 38 -10.40 -1.50 7.76
C ARG A 38 -11.48 -0.46 7.44
N ARG A 39 -11.10 0.77 7.11
CA ARG A 39 -12.02 1.87 6.78
C ARG A 39 -12.75 1.68 5.45
N VAL A 40 -12.13 0.99 4.48
CA VAL A 40 -12.70 0.80 3.14
C VAL A 40 -13.48 -0.50 3.00
N VAL A 41 -13.02 -1.59 3.64
CA VAL A 41 -13.73 -2.88 3.62
C VAL A 41 -15.00 -2.80 4.49
N ARG A 42 -14.93 -2.14 5.65
CA ARG A 42 -16.04 -2.01 6.59
C ARG A 42 -16.69 -3.39 6.88
N ASP A 43 -17.98 -3.52 6.59
CA ASP A 43 -18.81 -4.70 6.87
C ASP A 43 -18.94 -5.63 5.64
N GLN A 44 -18.16 -5.39 4.58
CA GLN A 44 -18.20 -6.21 3.38
C GLN A 44 -17.55 -7.57 3.63
N VAL A 45 -18.29 -8.64 3.34
CA VAL A 45 -17.75 -10.00 3.36
C VAL A 45 -17.11 -10.28 2.00
N LEU A 46 -15.81 -10.57 2.02
CA LEU A 46 -15.02 -10.91 0.84
C LEU A 46 -14.68 -12.40 0.85
N THR A 47 -14.67 -13.01 -0.33
CA THR A 47 -14.06 -14.32 -0.54
C THR A 47 -12.54 -14.21 -0.42
N ILE A 48 -11.86 -15.36 -0.34
CA ILE A 48 -10.40 -15.38 -0.27
C ILE A 48 -9.79 -14.72 -1.52
N GLU A 49 -10.34 -15.00 -2.71
CA GLU A 49 -9.86 -14.48 -3.99
C GLU A 49 -10.04 -12.97 -4.09
N GLU A 50 -11.19 -12.47 -3.68
CA GLU A 50 -11.47 -11.03 -3.66
C GLU A 50 -10.55 -10.32 -2.66
N PHE A 51 -10.37 -10.89 -1.47
CA PHE A 51 -9.49 -10.32 -0.46
C PHE A 51 -8.04 -10.30 -0.95
N THR A 52 -7.52 -11.40 -1.49
CA THR A 52 -6.16 -11.44 -2.05
C THR A 52 -5.99 -10.45 -3.21
N THR A 53 -7.02 -10.28 -4.04
CA THR A 53 -6.99 -9.30 -5.13
C THR A 53 -6.91 -7.88 -4.60
N VAL A 54 -7.76 -7.52 -3.62
CA VAL A 54 -7.72 -6.21 -2.95
C VAL A 54 -6.34 -5.98 -2.33
N LEU A 55 -5.76 -6.98 -1.67
CA LEU A 55 -4.44 -6.87 -1.06
C LEU A 55 -3.34 -6.61 -2.09
N ALA A 56 -3.31 -7.34 -3.21
CA ALA A 56 -2.33 -7.12 -4.28
C ALA A 56 -2.45 -5.73 -4.93
N GLN A 57 -3.69 -5.25 -5.11
CA GLN A 57 -3.93 -3.89 -5.60
C GLN A 57 -3.45 -2.83 -4.59
N ILE A 58 -3.69 -3.03 -3.30
CA ILE A 58 -3.21 -2.14 -2.24
C ILE A 58 -1.68 -2.17 -2.13
N GLU A 59 -1.05 -3.33 -2.26
CA GLU A 59 0.40 -3.47 -2.29
C GLU A 59 1.01 -2.62 -3.40
N THR A 60 0.44 -2.70 -4.60
CA THR A 60 0.81 -1.85 -5.74
C THR A 60 0.75 -0.36 -5.37
N VAL A 61 -0.33 0.08 -4.72
CA VAL A 61 -0.49 1.47 -4.26
C VAL A 61 0.61 1.89 -3.28
N LEU A 62 0.85 1.07 -2.26
CA LEU A 62 1.82 1.38 -1.23
C LEU A 62 3.25 1.39 -1.78
N ASN A 63 3.55 0.53 -2.75
CA ASN A 63 4.86 0.48 -3.39
C ASN A 63 5.05 1.54 -4.47
N SER A 64 3.98 2.16 -4.96
CA SER A 64 4.04 3.34 -5.85
C SER A 64 4.10 4.67 -5.08
N ARG A 65 4.35 4.65 -3.76
CA ARG A 65 4.45 5.88 -2.95
C ARG A 65 5.75 6.65 -3.22
N PRO A 66 5.72 7.99 -3.39
CA PRO A 66 6.95 8.80 -3.44
C PRO A 66 7.79 8.63 -2.16
N LEU A 67 9.09 8.38 -2.28
CA LEU A 67 9.99 8.28 -1.11
C LEU A 67 10.37 9.64 -0.52
N CYS A 68 10.38 10.67 -1.37
CA CYS A 68 10.78 12.03 -1.03
C CYS A 68 9.66 13.02 -1.42
N PRO A 69 9.63 14.23 -0.83
CA PRO A 69 8.78 15.30 -1.33
C PRO A 69 8.98 15.50 -2.84
N VAL A 70 7.89 15.72 -3.56
CA VAL A 70 7.91 15.82 -5.02
C VAL A 70 8.77 17.02 -5.42
N SER A 71 9.89 16.74 -6.10
CA SER A 71 10.73 17.73 -6.79
C SER A 71 9.95 18.35 -7.95
N THR A 72 10.38 19.53 -8.41
CA THR A 72 9.83 20.13 -9.64
C THR A 72 10.17 19.30 -10.88
N ASP A 73 11.23 18.49 -10.79
CA ASP A 73 11.68 17.59 -11.86
C ASP A 73 11.03 16.21 -11.75
N LEU A 74 10.31 15.80 -12.79
CA LEU A 74 9.61 14.51 -12.87
C LEU A 74 10.57 13.30 -12.89
N SER A 75 11.85 13.52 -13.17
CA SER A 75 12.90 12.49 -13.10
C SER A 75 13.23 12.06 -11.68
N ASP A 76 12.89 12.88 -10.68
CA ASP A 76 13.30 12.66 -9.29
C ASP A 76 12.26 11.86 -8.49
N LEU A 77 11.19 11.40 -9.14
CA LEU A 77 10.15 10.61 -8.50
C LEU A 77 10.63 9.18 -8.26
N GLU A 78 11.25 8.97 -7.11
CA GLU A 78 11.60 7.63 -6.64
C GLU A 78 10.46 7.00 -5.84
N VAL A 79 10.08 5.77 -6.22
CA VAL A 79 9.08 4.96 -5.50
C VAL A 79 9.67 3.60 -5.15
N PRO A 80 9.28 2.98 -4.00
CA PRO A 80 9.79 1.67 -3.60
C PRO A 80 9.70 0.59 -4.68
N GLY A 81 8.61 0.57 -5.45
CA GLY A 81 8.37 -0.40 -6.51
C GLY A 81 9.47 -0.42 -7.57
N HIS A 82 10.02 0.76 -7.91
CA HIS A 82 11.11 0.86 -8.90
C HIS A 82 12.32 0.03 -8.47
N PHE A 83 12.69 0.02 -7.18
CA PHE A 83 13.83 -0.76 -6.71
C PHE A 83 13.62 -2.28 -6.79
N LEU A 84 12.36 -2.73 -6.85
CA LEU A 84 12.02 -4.16 -6.91
C LEU A 84 11.87 -4.65 -8.36
N THR A 85 11.21 -3.86 -9.21
CA THR A 85 10.82 -4.28 -10.57
C THR A 85 11.53 -3.50 -11.68
N MET A 86 12.22 -2.41 -11.36
CA MET A 86 12.83 -1.46 -12.32
C MET A 86 11.81 -0.79 -13.26
N GLU A 87 10.52 -0.87 -12.94
CA GLU A 87 9.43 -0.28 -13.71
C GLU A 87 8.27 0.14 -12.80
N PRO A 88 7.42 1.10 -13.23
CA PRO A 88 6.24 1.48 -12.47
C PRO A 88 5.27 0.30 -12.29
N LEU A 89 4.75 0.13 -11.08
CA LEU A 89 3.68 -0.83 -10.83
C LEU A 89 2.36 -0.23 -11.35
N VAL A 90 1.88 -0.76 -12.49
CA VAL A 90 0.66 -0.27 -13.16
C VAL A 90 -0.49 -1.25 -12.94
N SER A 91 -1.63 -0.74 -12.46
CA SER A 91 -2.88 -1.50 -12.41
C SER A 91 -3.68 -1.33 -13.69
N VAL A 92 -4.44 -2.34 -14.10
CA VAL A 92 -5.40 -2.23 -15.22
C VAL A 92 -6.41 -1.11 -14.93
N PRO A 93 -6.64 -0.17 -15.87
CA PRO A 93 -7.64 0.88 -15.71
C PRO A 93 -9.04 0.29 -15.49
N THR A 94 -9.75 0.78 -14.48
CA THR A 94 -11.15 0.40 -14.21
C THR A 94 -12.05 1.62 -14.13
N HIS A 95 -13.33 1.44 -14.45
CA HIS A 95 -14.32 2.51 -14.35
C HIS A 95 -14.49 2.96 -12.90
N ASP A 96 -14.61 4.26 -12.68
CA ASP A 96 -14.91 4.81 -11.35
C ASP A 96 -16.32 4.38 -10.91
N VAL A 97 -16.36 3.59 -9.83
CA VAL A 97 -17.60 3.14 -9.18
C VAL A 97 -17.83 3.84 -7.83
N THR A 98 -16.92 4.78 -7.50
CA THR A 98 -17.04 6.04 -6.75
C THR A 98 -18.38 6.53 -6.23
N SER A 99 -19.34 6.59 -7.14
CA SER A 99 -20.65 7.23 -6.94
C SER A 99 -21.79 6.22 -6.84
N LEU A 100 -21.54 4.96 -7.20
CA LEU A 100 -22.57 3.92 -7.23
C LEU A 100 -22.85 3.42 -5.80
N PRO A 101 -24.13 3.19 -5.45
CA PRO A 101 -24.46 2.62 -4.16
C PRO A 101 -24.05 1.14 -4.11
N ILE A 102 -23.53 0.71 -2.96
CA ILE A 102 -22.91 -0.62 -2.78
C ILE A 102 -23.85 -1.76 -3.19
N ASN A 103 -25.15 -1.63 -2.92
CA ASN A 103 -26.16 -2.64 -3.25
C ASN A 103 -26.41 -2.81 -4.77
N ARG A 104 -25.83 -1.96 -5.62
CA ARG A 104 -25.91 -2.06 -7.09
C ARG A 104 -24.60 -2.56 -7.72
N LEU A 105 -23.58 -2.86 -6.90
CA LEU A 105 -22.29 -3.31 -7.39
C LEU A 105 -22.33 -4.82 -7.62
N SER A 106 -21.78 -5.26 -8.75
CA SER A 106 -21.33 -6.64 -8.90
C SER A 106 -20.17 -6.95 -7.94
N ARG A 107 -19.84 -8.23 -7.74
CA ARG A 107 -18.70 -8.64 -6.90
C ARG A 107 -17.39 -8.01 -7.35
N TRP A 108 -17.14 -7.99 -8.66
CA TRP A 108 -15.95 -7.34 -9.21
C TRP A 108 -15.96 -5.83 -8.97
N GLN A 109 -17.11 -5.16 -9.17
CA GLN A 109 -17.22 -3.73 -8.90
C GLN A 109 -17.04 -3.41 -7.41
N LEU A 110 -17.44 -4.31 -6.50
CA LEU A 110 -17.17 -4.15 -5.07
C LEU A 110 -15.66 -4.17 -4.78
N VAL A 111 -14.91 -5.11 -5.36
CA VAL A 111 -13.44 -5.15 -5.25
C VAL A 111 -12.82 -3.87 -5.77
N GLN A 112 -13.23 -3.42 -6.96
CA GLN A 112 -12.75 -2.16 -7.54
C GLN A 112 -13.12 -0.94 -6.68
N ARG A 113 -14.31 -0.95 -6.09
CA ARG A 113 -14.77 0.11 -5.20
C ARG A 113 -13.88 0.24 -3.97
N ILE A 114 -13.57 -0.89 -3.33
CA ILE A 114 -12.70 -0.94 -2.14
C ILE A 114 -11.30 -0.42 -2.49
N TYR A 115 -10.75 -0.84 -3.63
CA TYR A 115 -9.46 -0.35 -4.13
C TYR A 115 -9.46 1.16 -4.40
N GLN A 116 -10.48 1.67 -5.12
CA GLN A 116 -10.59 3.10 -5.45
C GLN A 116 -10.75 3.96 -4.20
N ASP A 117 -11.60 3.53 -3.24
CA ASP A 117 -11.76 4.21 -1.96
C ASP A 117 -10.48 4.16 -1.12
N PHE A 118 -9.72 3.07 -1.20
CA PHE A 118 -8.41 2.95 -0.55
C PHE A 118 -7.43 3.96 -1.13
N TRP A 119 -7.24 3.95 -2.45
CA TRP A 119 -6.35 4.87 -3.15
C TRP A 119 -6.66 6.32 -2.81
N LYS A 120 -7.93 6.72 -2.93
CA LYS A 120 -8.37 8.10 -2.68
C LYS A 120 -8.05 8.56 -1.26
N ARG A 121 -8.34 7.73 -0.26
CA ARG A 121 -8.08 8.07 1.15
C ARG A 121 -6.59 8.05 1.48
N TRP A 122 -5.91 6.98 1.09
CA TRP A 122 -4.49 6.82 1.36
C TRP A 122 -3.68 7.93 0.71
N HIS A 123 -3.94 8.25 -0.56
CA HIS A 123 -3.24 9.32 -1.28
C HIS A 123 -3.42 10.69 -0.59
N GLN A 124 -4.65 11.02 -0.20
CA GLN A 124 -4.93 12.27 0.52
C GLN A 124 -4.20 12.34 1.86
N GLU A 125 -4.28 11.28 2.67
CA GLU A 125 -3.63 11.26 3.98
C GLU A 125 -2.10 11.20 3.84
N TYR A 126 -1.56 10.45 2.88
CA TYR A 126 -0.13 10.30 2.67
C TYR A 126 0.54 11.59 2.17
N LEU A 127 -0.04 12.26 1.16
CA LEU A 127 0.55 13.51 0.64
C LEU A 127 0.69 14.58 1.71
N THR A 128 -0.23 14.64 2.67
CA THR A 128 -0.13 15.60 3.79
C THR A 128 1.09 15.33 4.68
N THR A 129 1.60 14.09 4.71
CA THR A 129 2.83 13.76 5.44
C THR A 129 4.10 14.18 4.72
N LEU A 130 4.05 14.36 3.39
CA LEU A 130 5.18 14.83 2.58
C LEU A 130 5.29 16.36 2.54
N GLN A 131 4.22 17.08 2.86
CA GLN A 131 4.23 18.53 2.99
C GLN A 131 4.90 18.92 4.31
N GLN A 132 6.19 19.24 4.27
CA GLN A 132 6.87 19.81 5.43
C GLN A 132 6.24 21.16 5.79
N ARG A 133 5.74 21.31 7.01
CA ARG A 133 5.54 22.64 7.60
C ARG A 133 6.92 23.16 8.00
N PRO A 134 7.43 24.25 7.40
CA PRO A 134 8.58 24.91 7.98
C PRO A 134 8.22 25.34 9.41
N LYS A 135 9.16 25.14 10.33
CA LYS A 135 9.06 25.68 11.69
C LYS A 135 9.23 27.19 11.65
#